data_AF-A0A062UB42-F1
#
_entry.id   AF-A0A062UB42-F1
#
_cell.length_a   1.000
_cell.length_b   1.000
_cell.length_c   1.000
_cell.angle_alpha   90.00
_cell.angle_beta   90.00
_cell.angle_gamma   90.00
#
_symmetry.space_group_name_H-M   'P 1'
#
loop_
_entity.id
_entity.type
_entity.pdbx_description
1 polymer ?
#
loop_
_entity_poly.entity_id
_entity_poly.type
_entity_poly.pdbx_seq_one_letter_code
_entity_poly.pdbx_strand_id
1 'polypeptide(L)'
;MWTQGTPRRFIFFSRAASGQAIAMLEAGKQEQLTLAAQRGDLFGQFMTEMDYAMSGDGAVFLHLMPGESVEGGQKISSGRIELLDAGGWSTIIPVVGVRACQPDPE
;
A
#
# COMPACT_ATOMS: atom_id res chain seq x y z
N MET A 1 -30.63 -2.19 6.51
CA MET A 1 -30.53 -1.10 5.52
C MET A 1 -29.06 -0.77 5.42
N TRP A 2 -28.38 -1.17 4.34
CA TRP A 2 -26.97 -0.86 4.14
C TRP A 2 -26.87 0.61 3.80
N THR A 3 -26.54 1.45 4.78
CA THR A 3 -26.21 2.84 4.50
C THR A 3 -24.97 2.83 3.62
N GLN A 4 -25.08 3.46 2.45
CA GLN A 4 -23.96 3.70 1.55
C GLN A 4 -22.97 4.60 2.31
N GLY A 5 -22.06 3.96 3.06
CA GLY A 5 -21.01 4.66 3.77
C GLY A 5 -20.14 5.41 2.78
N THR A 6 -19.62 6.57 3.20
CA THR A 6 -18.65 7.32 2.41
C THR A 6 -17.52 6.37 1.99
N PRO A 7 -17.19 6.26 0.69
CA PRO A 7 -16.12 5.39 0.24
C PRO A 7 -14.84 5.69 1.00
N ARG A 8 -14.34 4.71 1.77
CA ARG A 8 -13.04 4.83 2.44
C ARG A 8 -11.98 4.88 1.35
N ARG A 9 -11.35 6.04 1.18
CA ARG A 9 -10.21 6.20 0.28
C ARG A 9 -8.96 5.85 1.05
N PHE A 10 -8.35 4.73 0.71
CA PHE A 10 -7.00 4.42 1.13
C PHE A 10 -6.03 4.99 0.10
N ILE A 11 -5.18 5.91 0.52
CA ILE A 11 -4.11 6.45 -0.33
C ILE A 11 -2.80 6.15 0.36
N PHE A 12 -1.85 5.55 -0.35
CA PHE A 12 -0.55 5.19 0.17
C PHE A 12 0.56 5.72 -0.73
N PHE A 13 1.52 6.38 -0.13
CA PHE A 13 2.70 6.91 -0.78
C PHE A 13 3.93 6.38 -0.06
N SER A 14 4.76 5.60 -0.75
CA SER A 14 6.09 5.24 -0.27
C SER A 14 7.13 5.91 -1.15
N ARG A 15 8.10 6.59 -0.54
CA ARG A 15 9.27 7.08 -1.28
C ARG A 15 10.27 5.93 -1.40
N ALA A 16 10.74 5.66 -2.62
CA ALA A 16 11.76 4.64 -2.85
C ALA A 16 13.01 4.91 -1.99
N ALA A 17 13.56 3.84 -1.40
CA ALA A 17 14.75 3.86 -0.55
C ALA A 17 14.72 4.78 0.70
N SER A 18 13.57 5.34 1.10
CA SER A 18 13.49 6.16 2.32
C SER A 18 13.13 5.37 3.59
N GLY A 19 12.55 4.17 3.43
CA GLY A 19 11.97 3.42 4.54
C GLY A 19 10.75 4.10 5.17
N GLN A 20 10.20 5.14 4.53
CA GLN A 20 9.04 5.88 5.02
C GLN A 20 7.90 5.85 4.01
N ALA A 21 6.69 5.72 4.55
CA ALA A 21 5.47 5.86 3.78
C ALA A 21 4.47 6.78 4.50
N ILE A 22 3.48 7.24 3.76
CA ILE A 22 2.35 8.02 4.23
C ILE A 22 1.10 7.29 3.79
N ALA A 23 0.17 7.06 4.73
CA ALA A 23 -1.15 6.55 4.42
C ALA A 23 -2.25 7.54 4.82
N MET A 24 -3.32 7.61 4.02
CA MET A 24 -4.57 8.25 4.39
C MET A 24 -5.62 7.16 4.60
N LEU A 25 -6.04 6.94 5.84
CA LEU A 25 -6.92 5.80 6.22
C LEU A 25 -8.36 6.24 6.52
N GLU A 26 -8.52 7.37 7.22
CA GLU A 26 -9.83 7.85 7.68
C GLU A 26 -9.98 9.34 7.40
N ALA A 27 -11.01 9.72 6.62
CA ALA A 27 -11.46 11.11 6.43
C ALA A 27 -10.35 12.17 6.18
N GLY A 28 -9.23 11.77 5.55
CA GLY A 28 -8.10 12.64 5.25
C GLY A 28 -7.02 12.73 6.35
N LYS A 29 -7.12 11.96 7.44
CA LYS A 29 -6.05 11.85 8.43
C LYS A 29 -4.84 11.17 7.80
N GLN A 30 -3.73 11.89 7.83
CA GLN A 30 -2.43 11.42 7.36
C GLN A 30 -1.72 10.68 8.49
N GLU A 31 -1.34 9.44 8.23
CA GLU A 31 -0.54 8.61 9.14
C GLU A 31 0.85 8.40 8.55
N GLN A 32 1.88 8.62 9.37
CA GLN A 32 3.25 8.33 8.98
C GLN A 32 3.58 6.88 9.30
N LEU A 33 4.17 6.21 8.32
CA LEU A 33 4.50 4.79 8.35
C LEU A 33 6.01 4.61 8.27
N THR A 34 6.54 3.73 9.11
CA THR A 34 7.95 3.33 9.07
C THR A 34 8.06 1.91 8.58
N LEU A 35 8.87 1.66 7.55
CA LEU A 35 9.12 0.33 7.02
C LEU A 35 9.77 -0.53 8.10
N ALA A 36 9.10 -1.61 8.49
CA ALA A 36 9.59 -2.57 9.47
C ALA A 36 10.25 -3.77 8.79
N ALA A 37 9.70 -4.25 7.68
CA ALA A 37 10.24 -5.36 6.92
C ALA A 37 9.88 -5.29 5.43
N GLN A 38 10.70 -5.92 4.59
CA GLN A 38 10.44 -6.13 3.16
C GLN A 38 10.87 -7.55 2.76
N ARG A 39 10.04 -8.24 1.97
CA ARG A 39 10.21 -9.65 1.58
C ARG A 39 9.63 -9.91 0.19
N GLY A 40 9.83 -11.12 -0.32
CA GLY A 40 9.28 -11.58 -1.59
C GLY A 40 10.17 -11.24 -2.77
N ASP A 41 9.56 -10.95 -3.93
CA ASP A 41 10.26 -10.70 -5.18
C ASP A 41 10.45 -9.21 -5.43
N LEU A 42 11.46 -8.87 -6.24
CA LEU A 42 11.64 -7.51 -6.71
C LEU A 42 10.55 -7.16 -7.73
N PHE A 43 9.71 -6.19 -7.39
CA PHE A 43 8.69 -5.62 -8.25
C PHE A 43 9.10 -4.18 -8.64
N GLY A 44 10.05 -4.13 -9.57
CA GLY A 44 10.74 -2.94 -10.05
C GLY A 44 11.69 -2.30 -9.02
N GLN A 45 11.20 -1.39 -8.18
CA GLN A 45 12.02 -0.71 -7.14
C GLN A 45 11.58 -1.04 -5.72
N PHE A 46 10.50 -1.82 -5.56
CA PHE A 46 9.97 -2.23 -4.26
C PHE A 46 9.86 -3.74 -4.23
N MET A 47 9.82 -4.31 -3.03
CA MET A 47 9.55 -5.72 -2.84
C MET A 47 8.04 -5.98 -2.89
N THR A 48 7.63 -7.20 -3.25
CA THR A 48 6.20 -7.58 -3.31
C THR A 48 5.52 -7.62 -1.95
N GLU A 49 6.29 -7.76 -0.87
CA GLU A 49 5.81 -7.72 0.51
C GLU A 49 6.50 -6.60 1.29
N MET A 50 5.71 -5.75 1.93
CA MET A 50 6.22 -4.67 2.78
C MET A 50 5.35 -4.53 4.04
N ASP A 51 6.00 -4.53 5.19
CA ASP A 51 5.38 -4.36 6.49
C ASP A 51 5.74 -2.96 7.00
N TYR A 52 4.74 -2.19 7.39
CA TYR A 52 4.91 -0.85 7.94
C TYR A 52 4.32 -0.74 9.34
N ALA A 53 5.08 -0.17 10.26
CA ALA A 53 4.61 0.23 11.57
C ALA A 53 3.96 1.62 11.50
N MET A 54 2.80 1.79 12.14
CA MET A 54 2.18 3.09 12.39
C MET A 54 2.69 3.68 13.72
N SER A 55 2.39 4.95 13.99
CA SER A 55 2.54 5.47 15.35
C SER A 55 1.55 4.78 16.30
N GLY A 56 2.05 4.05 17.29
CA GLY A 56 1.26 3.22 18.22
C GLY A 56 1.37 1.73 17.87
N ASP A 57 0.33 0.96 18.20
CA ASP A 57 0.30 -0.51 17.99
C ASP A 57 -0.31 -0.94 16.64
N GLY A 58 -0.51 0.01 15.72
CA GLY A 58 -1.07 -0.26 14.40
C GLY A 58 -0.02 -0.66 13.35
N ALA A 59 -0.45 -1.38 12.32
CA ALA A 59 0.42 -1.80 11.22
C ALA A 59 -0.29 -1.82 9.86
N VAL A 60 0.48 -1.63 8.78
CA VAL A 60 0.04 -1.82 7.39
C VAL A 60 0.88 -2.91 6.76
N PHE A 61 0.23 -3.93 6.23
CA PHE A 61 0.89 -4.98 5.44
C PHE A 61 0.46 -4.86 3.98
N LEU A 62 1.43 -4.67 3.10
CA LEU A 62 1.23 -4.66 1.66
C LEU A 62 1.74 -5.98 1.08
N HIS A 63 0.87 -6.68 0.34
CA HIS A 63 1.24 -7.86 -0.41
C HIS A 63 0.74 -7.74 -1.85
N LEU A 64 1.63 -7.81 -2.82
CA LEU A 64 1.35 -7.63 -4.24
C LEU A 64 1.79 -8.86 -5.04
N MET A 65 0.99 -9.25 -6.01
CA MET A 65 1.37 -10.23 -7.02
C MET A 65 1.62 -9.51 -8.35
N PRO A 66 2.86 -9.53 -8.88
CA PRO A 66 3.15 -9.01 -10.19
C PRO A 66 2.27 -9.69 -11.25
N GLY A 67 1.85 -8.91 -12.23
CA GLY A 67 1.10 -9.38 -13.40
C GLY A 67 1.88 -9.17 -14.68
N GLU A 68 1.13 -9.12 -15.78
CA GLU A 68 1.66 -8.87 -17.12
C GLU A 68 2.40 -7.54 -17.20
N SER A 69 3.56 -7.54 -17.88
CA SER A 69 4.27 -6.32 -18.26
C SER A 69 3.44 -5.50 -19.25
N VAL A 70 3.44 -4.19 -19.10
CA VAL A 70 2.80 -3.25 -20.02
C VAL A 70 3.80 -2.16 -20.41
N GLU A 71 3.51 -1.39 -21.46
CA GLU A 71 4.37 -0.26 -21.82
C GLU A 71 4.48 0.73 -20.64
N GLY A 72 5.70 1.02 -20.21
CA GLY A 72 5.98 1.92 -19.08
C GLY A 72 5.67 1.35 -17.69
N GLY A 73 5.30 0.07 -17.56
CA GLY A 73 4.93 -0.48 -16.25
C GLY A 73 4.68 -1.99 -16.21
N GLN A 74 4.07 -2.43 -15.12
CA GLN A 74 3.66 -3.81 -14.91
C GLN A 74 2.34 -3.85 -14.13
N LYS A 75 1.40 -4.69 -14.55
CA LYS A 75 0.14 -4.87 -13.85
C LYS A 75 0.36 -5.48 -12.47
N ILE A 76 -0.58 -5.22 -11.56
CA ILE A 76 -0.75 -5.95 -10.31
C ILE A 76 -1.92 -6.90 -10.55
N SER A 77 -1.61 -8.20 -10.68
CA SER A 77 -2.61 -9.23 -10.99
C SER A 77 -3.57 -9.43 -9.82
N SER A 78 -3.04 -9.37 -8.61
CA SER A 78 -3.80 -9.28 -7.36
C SER A 78 -2.91 -8.71 -6.26
N GLY A 79 -3.52 -8.22 -5.19
CA GLY A 79 -2.81 -7.77 -4.03
C GLY A 79 -3.78 -7.51 -2.89
N ARG A 80 -3.22 -7.25 -1.72
CA ARG A 80 -4.00 -6.83 -0.56
C ARG A 80 -3.21 -5.83 0.27
N ILE A 81 -3.98 -4.98 0.92
CA ILE A 81 -3.51 -4.15 2.01
C ILE A 81 -4.26 -4.59 3.24
N GLU A 82 -3.52 -4.96 4.27
CA GLU A 82 -4.08 -5.28 5.58
C GLU A 82 -3.74 -4.16 6.54
N LEU A 83 -4.76 -3.61 7.20
CA LEU A 83 -4.64 -2.60 8.23
C LEU A 83 -4.96 -3.25 9.58
N LEU A 84 -3.96 -3.36 10.43
CA LEU A 84 -4.11 -3.81 11.82
C LEU A 84 -4.21 -2.57 12.71
N ASP A 85 -5.28 -2.50 13.51
CA ASP A 85 -5.43 -1.45 14.52
C ASP A 85 -4.93 -1.89 15.90
N ALA A 86 -4.82 -0.94 16.84
CA ALA A 86 -4.40 -1.20 18.21
C ALA A 86 -5.39 -2.08 19.01
N GLY A 87 -6.61 -2.28 18.51
CA GLY A 87 -7.60 -3.19 19.08
C GLY A 87 -7.45 -4.63 18.57
N GLY A 88 -6.51 -4.89 17.65
CA GLY A 88 -6.27 -6.20 17.06
C GLY A 88 -7.21 -6.52 15.88
N TRP A 89 -7.95 -5.55 15.36
CA TRP A 89 -8.80 -5.77 14.19
C TRP A 89 -8.02 -5.60 12.89
N SER A 90 -8.19 -6.56 11.97
CA SER A 90 -7.66 -6.48 10.61
C SER A 90 -8.73 -6.06 9.61
N THR A 91 -8.47 -4.98 8.88
CA THR A 91 -9.22 -4.61 7.67
C THR A 91 -8.43 -5.01 6.44
N ILE A 92 -9.03 -5.82 5.56
CA ILE A 92 -8.40 -6.27 4.31
C ILE A 92 -9.00 -5.51 3.13
N ILE A 93 -8.14 -4.86 2.36
CA ILE A 93 -8.48 -4.09 1.16
C ILE A 93 -7.85 -4.79 -0.05
N PRO A 94 -8.64 -5.37 -0.98
CA PRO A 94 -8.10 -5.95 -2.20
C PRO A 94 -7.52 -4.85 -3.11
N VAL A 95 -6.38 -5.14 -3.73
CA VAL A 95 -5.69 -4.23 -4.63
C VAL A 95 -5.55 -4.88 -6.01
N VAL A 96 -5.93 -4.11 -7.04
CA VAL A 96 -5.67 -4.40 -8.45
C VAL A 96 -5.23 -3.10 -9.11
N GLY A 97 -4.38 -3.16 -10.12
CA GLY A 97 -3.94 -1.93 -10.79
C GLY A 97 -2.68 -2.11 -11.63
N VAL A 98 -1.93 -1.02 -11.74
CA VAL A 98 -0.68 -0.96 -12.49
C VAL A 98 0.37 -0.23 -11.67
N ARG A 99 1.61 -0.71 -11.77
CA ARG A 99 2.79 0.00 -11.32
C ARG A 99 3.50 0.56 -12.55
N ALA A 100 3.66 1.87 -12.62
CA ALA A 100 4.36 2.54 -13.71
C ALA A 100 5.36 3.57 -13.16
N CYS A 101 6.42 3.83 -13.91
CA CYS A 101 7.28 4.98 -13.64
C CYS A 101 6.64 6.22 -14.25
N GLN A 102 6.57 7.32 -13.50
CA GLN A 102 6.24 8.61 -14.09
C GLN A 102 7.47 9.07 -14.90
N PRO A 103 7.35 9.31 -16.21
CA PRO A 103 8.45 9.88 -16.99
C PRO A 103 8.77 11.29 -16.46
N ASP A 104 10.06 11.67 -16.49
CA ASP A 104 10.45 13.04 -16.18
C ASP A 104 9.73 13.99 -17.15
N PRO A 105 9.10 15.07 -16.65
CA PRO A 105 8.58 16.10 -17.54
C PRO A 105 9.76 16.75 -18.28
N GLU A 106 9.70 16.75 -19.62
CA GLU A 106 10.65 17.46 -20.49
C GLU A 106 10.70 18.97 -20.19
#